data_AF-A0AAP9KVA8-F1
#
_entry.id   AF-A0AAP9KVA8-F1
#
_cell.length_a   1.000
_cell.length_b   1.000
_cell.length_c   1.000
_cell.angle_alpha   90.00
_cell.angle_beta   90.00
_cell.angle_gamma   90.00
#
_symmetry.space_group_name_H-M   'P 1'
#
loop_
_entity.id
_entity.type
_entity.pdbx_description
1 polymer ?
#
loop_
_entity_poly.entity_id
_entity_poly.type
_entity_poly.pdbx_seq_one_letter_code
_entity_poly.pdbx_strand_id
1 'polypeptide(L)' 'MKNYALLHSDLVFEYSNNIDADICSDIVSIKNPSSGRIRAQSIGKTILKADKIEPDKTQIILAQPSEIKVSS' A
#
# COMPACT_ATOMS: atom_id res chain seq x y z
N MET A 1 6.85 12.47 10.60
CA MET A 1 6.45 11.21 9.93
C MET A 1 5.24 10.66 10.68
N LYS A 2 4.10 10.49 10.01
CA LYS A 2 2.89 9.94 10.65
C LYS A 2 2.99 8.41 10.62
N ASN A 3 3.12 7.80 11.79
CA ASN A 3 3.20 6.35 11.93
C ASN A 3 1.76 5.80 11.92
N TYR A 4 1.32 5.27 10.78
CA TYR A 4 0.03 4.61 10.66
C TYR A 4 0.21 3.14 11.01
N ALA A 5 -0.07 2.76 12.25
CA ALA A 5 -0.27 1.36 12.61
C ALA A 5 -1.64 0.92 12.07
N LEU A 6 -1.71 0.60 10.78
CA LEU A 6 -2.92 0.04 10.19
C LEU A 6 -3.07 -1.39 10.74
N LEU A 7 -4.01 -1.58 11.66
CA LEU A 7 -4.50 -2.90 12.06
C LEU A 7 -4.92 -3.66 10.80
N HIS A 8 -4.25 -4.78 10.49
CA HIS A 8 -4.64 -5.82 9.52
C HIS A 8 -5.85 -5.43 8.65
N SER A 9 -5.61 -4.57 7.66
CA SER A 9 -6.70 -3.99 6.87
C SER A 9 -6.85 -4.73 5.54
N ASP A 10 -8.07 -5.16 5.26
CA ASP A 10 -8.47 -5.81 4.01
C ASP A 10 -9.14 -4.79 3.07
N LEU A 11 -8.89 -4.92 1.76
CA LEU A 11 -9.45 -4.10 0.68
C LEU A 11 -9.16 -2.59 0.77
N VAL A 12 -7.98 -2.23 1.25
CA VAL A 12 -7.59 -0.82 1.37
C VAL A 12 -7.30 -0.19 0.00
N PHE A 13 -7.50 1.13 -0.07
CA PHE A 13 -7.22 1.99 -1.23
C PHE A 13 -8.18 1.88 -2.42
N GLU A 14 -9.36 1.29 -2.26
CA GLU A 14 -10.36 1.25 -3.34
C GLU A 14 -10.71 2.65 -3.86
N TYR A 15 -10.42 2.86 -5.14
CA TYR A 15 -10.55 4.10 -5.91
C TYR A 15 -9.81 5.32 -5.34
N SER A 16 -8.88 5.10 -4.40
CA SER A 16 -8.10 6.18 -3.80
C SER A 16 -7.12 6.77 -4.81
N ASN A 17 -7.02 8.10 -4.86
CA ASN A 17 -6.14 8.85 -5.77
C ASN A 17 -5.04 9.57 -5.01
N ASN A 18 -3.93 9.89 -5.70
CA ASN A 18 -2.79 10.62 -5.13
C ASN A 18 -2.31 10.01 -3.79
N ILE A 19 -2.30 8.69 -3.71
CA ILE A 19 -1.86 7.99 -2.50
C ILE A 19 -0.38 8.26 -2.29
N ASP A 20 0.00 8.63 -1.07
CA ASP A 20 1.38 8.63 -0.59
C ASP A 20 1.38 7.95 0.77
N ALA A 21 1.53 6.62 0.75
CA ALA A 21 1.41 5.78 1.92
C ALA A 21 2.71 5.00 2.14
N ASP A 22 3.31 5.16 3.32
CA ASP A 22 4.42 4.34 3.81
C ASP A 22 3.94 3.58 5.05
N ILE A 23 3.69 2.28 4.88
CA ILE A 23 3.06 1.40 5.86
C ILE A 23 4.12 0.44 6.39
N CYS A 24 4.54 0.63 7.64
CA CYS A 24 5.51 -0.23 8.32
C CYS A 24 4.87 -1.51 8.89
N SER A 25 3.79 -1.99 8.29
CA SER A 25 3.04 -3.17 8.72
C SER A 25 2.58 -3.99 7.51
N ASP A 26 2.04 -5.17 7.80
CA ASP A 26 1.45 -6.04 6.79
C ASP A 26 0.09 -5.51 6.33
N ILE A 27 -0.16 -5.58 5.02
CA ILE A 27 -1.46 -5.27 4.41
C ILE A 27 -2.10 -6.59 3.97
N VAL A 28 -3.35 -6.82 4.37
CA VAL A 28 -4.07 -8.05 3.98
C VAL A 28 -4.38 -8.01 2.49
N SER A 29 -5.01 -6.94 2.01
CA SER A 29 -5.17 -6.74 0.57
C SER A 29 -5.33 -5.29 0.13
N ILE A 30 -4.91 -5.03 -1.11
CA ILE A 30 -5.10 -3.77 -1.83
C ILE A 30 -6.11 -4.03 -2.95
N LYS A 31 -7.07 -3.12 -3.14
CA LYS A 31 -8.05 -3.21 -4.22
C LYS A 31 -8.15 -1.90 -5.00
N ASN A 32 -8.05 -1.99 -6.32
CA ASN A 32 -8.31 -0.91 -7.28
C ASN A 32 -7.88 0.51 -6.85
N PRO A 33 -6.61 0.73 -6.44
CA PRO A 33 -6.10 2.09 -6.27
C PRO A 33 -6.12 2.82 -7.61
N SER A 34 -6.55 4.07 -7.61
CA SER A 34 -6.68 4.88 -8.83
C SER A 34 -5.35 5.55 -9.22
N SER A 35 -4.54 5.99 -8.24
CA SER A 35 -3.21 6.55 -8.48
C SER A 35 -2.39 6.74 -7.19
N GLY A 36 -1.06 6.78 -7.33
CA GLY A 36 -0.12 7.12 -6.25
C GLY A 36 0.87 6.03 -5.90
N ARG A 37 1.49 6.14 -4.74
CA ARG A 37 2.53 5.24 -4.22
C ARG A 37 2.11 4.62 -2.90
N ILE A 38 2.16 3.29 -2.85
CA ILE A 38 1.90 2.49 -1.66
C ILE A 38 3.15 1.69 -1.36
N ARG A 39 3.75 1.92 -0.19
CA ARG A 39 4.86 1.13 0.33
C ARG A 39 4.40 0.36 1.56
N ALA A 40 4.69 -0.93 1.62
CA ALA A 40 4.26 -1.81 2.71
C ALA A 40 5.31 -2.86 3.04
N GLN A 41 5.35 -3.38 4.27
CA GLN A 41 6.26 -4.46 4.62
C GLN A 41 5.91 -5.76 3.88
N SER A 42 4.62 -6.12 3.88
CA SER A 42 4.09 -7.22 3.08
C SER A 42 2.68 -6.92 2.61
N ILE A 43 2.27 -7.54 1.51
CA ILE A 43 0.93 -7.41 0.94
C ILE A 43 0.44 -8.81 0.60
N GLY A 44 -0.67 -9.23 1.21
CA GLY A 44 -1.23 -10.56 0.98
C GLY A 44 -1.81 -10.72 -0.42
N LYS A 45 -2.67 -9.78 -0.84
CA LYS A 45 -3.32 -9.83 -2.15
C LYS A 45 -3.47 -8.45 -2.78
N THR A 46 -3.23 -8.37 -4.08
CA THR A 46 -3.52 -7.16 -4.87
C THR A 46 -4.59 -7.48 -5.90
N ILE A 47 -5.69 -6.73 -5.90
CA ILE A 47 -6.82 -6.90 -6.81
C ILE A 47 -6.89 -5.64 -7.69
N LEU A 48 -6.43 -5.76 -8.94
CA LEU A 48 -6.46 -4.67 -9.92
C LEU A 48 -7.42 -5.01 -11.05
N LYS A 49 -8.43 -4.17 -11.24
CA LYS A 49 -9.40 -4.24 -12.32
C LYS A 49 -9.08 -3.17 -13.35
N ALA A 50 -8.37 -3.55 -14.42
CA ALA A 50 -7.94 -2.62 -15.47
C ALA A 50 -9.11 -1.99 -16.26
N ASP A 51 -10.33 -2.54 -16.16
CA ASP A 51 -11.56 -1.92 -16.66
C ASP A 51 -12.08 -0.78 -15.77
N LYS A 52 -11.52 -0.62 -14.57
CA LYS A 52 -11.95 0.36 -13.55
C LYS A 52 -10.90 1.40 -13.19
N ILE A 53 -9.62 1.07 -13.34
CA ILE A 53 -8.48 1.94 -13.00
C ILE A 53 -7.41 1.84 -14.08
N GLU A 54 -6.44 2.74 -14.04
CA GLU A 54 -5.19 2.66 -14.81
C GLU A 54 -4.08 2.12 -13.89
N PRO A 55 -3.72 0.82 -13.94
CA PRO A 55 -2.77 0.22 -13.01
C PRO A 55 -1.39 0.90 -13.00
N ASP A 56 -0.95 1.42 -14.16
CA ASP A 56 0.33 2.11 -14.31
C ASP A 56 0.41 3.44 -13.54
N LYS A 57 -0.74 3.99 -13.11
CA LYS A 57 -0.79 5.18 -12.25
C LYS A 57 -0.55 4.86 -10.78
N THR A 58 -0.47 3.59 -10.40
CA THR A 58 -0.18 3.17 -9.03
C THR A 58 1.12 2.38 -8.94
N GLN A 59 1.99 2.82 -8.05
CA GLN A 59 3.22 2.12 -7.70
C GLN A 59 3.06 1.43 -6.35
N ILE A 60 3.19 0.10 -6.34
CA ILE A 60 3.14 -0.72 -5.12
C ILE A 60 4.55 -1.25 -4.86
N ILE A 61 5.09 -0.98 -3.67
CA ILE A 61 6.49 -1.27 -3.31
C ILE A 61 6.52 -2.05 -2.00
N LEU A 62 7.29 -3.13 -1.95
CA LEU A 62 7.59 -3.82 -0.71
C LEU A 62 8.80 -3.16 -0.03
N ALA A 63 8.65 -2.79 1.23
CA ALA A 63 9.73 -2.25 2.05
C ALA A 63 10.78 -3.33 2.32
N GLN A 64 12.06 -2.99 2.22
CA GLN A 64 13.12 -3.93 2.55
C GLN A 64 13.23 -4.09 4.08
N PRO A 65 13.48 -5.30 4.60
CA PRO A 65 13.59 -5.56 6.04
C PRO A 65 14.63 -4.68 6.76
N SER A 66 15.65 -4.21 6.03
CA SER A 66 16.77 -3.41 6.53
C SER A 66 16.50 -1.91 6.61
N GLU A 67 15.39 -1.41 6.05
CA GLU A 67 15.01 0.02 6.13
C GLU A 67 14.11 0.33 7.34
N ILE A 68 13.66 -0.68 8.08
CA ILE A 68 12.96 -0.49 9.34
C ILE A 68 14.01 -0.17 10.41
N LYS A 69 14.52 1.07 10.39
CA LYS A 69 15.15 1.66 11.57
C LYS A 69 14.07 1.75 12.64
N VAL A 70 13.95 0.70 13.44
CA VAL A 70 13.43 0.83 14.80
C VAL A 70 14.43 1.74 15.48
N SER A 71 14.12 3.04 15.51
CA SER A 71 14.89 4.02 16.25
C SER A 71 14.89 3.58 17.71
N SER A 72 15.99 2.95 18.13
CA SER A 72 16.37 2.71 19.51
C SER A 72 16.72 4.01 20.21
#